data_AF-A0AAW2GKA1-F1
#
_entry.id   AF-A0AAW2GKA1-F1
#
_cell.length_a   1.000
_cell.length_b   1.000
_cell.length_c   1.000
_cell.angle_alpha   90.00
_cell.angle_beta   90.00
_cell.angle_gamma   90.00
#
_symmetry.space_group_name_H-M   'P 1'
#
loop_
_entity.id
_entity.type
_entity.pdbx_description
1 polymer ?
#
loop_
_entity_poly.entity_id
_entity_poly.type
_entity_poly.pdbx_seq_one_letter_code
_entity_poly.pdbx_strand_id
1 'polypeptide(L)'
;MTRIQKEICTNLIFLLCGFDREQFDITLLPIIMNNYPAGSSTKVLVHFAQEHKSGKFRQYDYGREKNLLIYNAAEPPDYNLANVTTPFALFYAENDWLSSVLDVKKLIDLLPNVVDEYKVPFPKFNHLDFLWAVDAPKLVYERVLKIMKTMTSVDEPCY
;
A
#
# COMPACT_ATOMS: atom_id res chain seq x y z
N MET A 1 1.71 27.37 -10.35
CA MET A 1 2.82 26.46 -10.70
C MET A 1 3.18 26.64 -12.16
N THR A 2 4.45 26.93 -12.47
CA THR A 2 4.96 26.99 -13.85
C THR A 2 5.02 25.58 -14.46
N ARG A 3 5.14 25.48 -15.79
CA ARG A 3 5.26 24.19 -16.49
C ARG A 3 6.44 23.35 -15.97
N ILE A 4 7.59 23.98 -15.73
CA ILE A 4 8.80 23.31 -15.23
C ILE A 4 8.57 22.75 -13.81
N GLN A 5 7.89 23.51 -12.94
CA GLN A 5 7.58 23.05 -11.58
C GLN A 5 6.69 21.81 -11.60
N LYS A 6 5.68 21.78 -12.47
CA LYS A 6 4.80 20.61 -12.61
C LYS A 6 5.58 19.36 -13.02
N GLU A 7 6.45 19.48 -14.01
CA GLU A 7 7.30 18.36 -14.46
C GLU A 7 8.21 17.82 -13.37
N ILE A 8 8.87 18.69 -12.60
CA ILE A 8 9.75 18.27 -11.50
C ILE A 8 8.95 17.55 -10.41
N CYS A 9 7.84 18.15 -9.96
CA CYS A 9 7.00 17.56 -8.92
C CYS A 9 6.44 16.20 -9.35
N THR A 10 5.89 16.10 -10.56
CA THR A 10 5.33 14.86 -11.07
C THR A 10 6.40 13.77 -11.22
N ASN A 11 7.61 14.10 -11.69
CA ASN A 11 8.71 13.13 -11.78
C ASN A 11 9.21 12.67 -10.40
N LEU A 12 9.24 13.55 -9.39
CA LEU A 12 9.61 13.17 -8.02
C LEU A 12 8.59 12.20 -7.41
N ILE A 13 7.30 12.43 -7.65
CA ILE A 13 6.23 11.52 -7.23
C ILE A 13 6.39 10.16 -7.91
N PHE A 14 6.55 10.13 -9.24
CA PHE A 14 6.69 8.89 -9.99
C PHE A 14 7.95 8.09 -9.67
N LEU A 15 9.04 8.76 -9.29
CA LEU A 15 10.26 8.07 -8.85
C LEU A 15 10.03 7.20 -7.60
N LEU A 16 9.05 7.56 -6.76
CA LEU A 16 8.72 6.81 -5.55
C LEU A 16 7.68 5.71 -5.81
N CYS A 17 6.76 5.92 -6.75
CA CYS A 17 5.53 5.15 -6.85
C CYS A 17 5.39 4.32 -8.14
N GLY A 18 6.19 4.61 -9.16
CA GLY A 18 6.05 4.10 -10.53
C GLY A 18 5.54 5.19 -11.49
N PHE A 19 5.92 5.09 -12.77
CA PHE A 19 5.56 6.09 -13.78
C PHE A 19 4.24 5.76 -14.47
N ASP A 20 3.23 6.62 -14.31
CA ASP A 20 2.01 6.62 -15.13
C ASP A 20 1.52 8.05 -15.42
N ARG A 21 1.93 8.58 -16.58
CA ARG A 21 1.43 9.90 -17.03
C ARG A 21 0.04 9.83 -17.64
N GLU A 22 -0.41 8.66 -18.08
CA GLU A 22 -1.70 8.50 -18.75
C GLU A 22 -2.85 8.59 -17.73
N GLN A 23 -2.63 8.05 -16.53
CA GLN A 23 -3.63 8.06 -15.48
C GLN A 23 -3.58 9.29 -14.55
N PHE A 24 -2.53 10.11 -14.60
CA PHE A 24 -2.37 11.26 -13.69
C PHE A 24 -2.91 12.58 -14.25
N ASP A 25 -4.00 13.10 -13.67
CA ASP A 25 -4.49 14.45 -13.97
C ASP A 25 -3.58 15.53 -13.36
N ILE A 26 -2.67 16.06 -14.18
CA ILE A 26 -1.70 17.09 -13.80
C ILE A 26 -2.35 18.42 -13.36
N THR A 27 -3.64 18.64 -13.63
CA THR A 27 -4.35 19.81 -13.13
C THR A 27 -4.62 19.73 -11.63
N LEU A 28 -4.69 18.51 -11.06
CA LEU A 28 -4.86 18.25 -9.63
C LEU A 28 -3.57 18.35 -8.83
N LEU A 29 -2.41 18.38 -9.49
CA LEU A 29 -1.09 18.42 -8.84
C LEU A 29 -0.95 19.53 -7.77
N PRO A 30 -1.43 20.78 -7.95
CA PRO A 30 -1.38 21.80 -6.90
C PRO A 30 -2.18 21.42 -5.65
N ILE A 31 -3.33 20.76 -5.83
CA ILE A 31 -4.19 20.34 -4.72
C ILE A 31 -3.53 19.17 -3.98
N ILE A 32 -2.99 18.21 -4.73
CA ILE A 32 -2.26 17.06 -4.18
C ILE A 32 -1.07 17.55 -3.35
N MET A 33 -0.19 18.38 -3.92
CA MET A 33 1.01 18.88 -3.24
C MET A 33 0.72 19.79 -2.05
N ASN A 34 -0.47 20.41 -2.00
CA ASN A 34 -0.88 21.22 -0.84
C ASN A 34 -1.35 20.36 0.34
N ASN A 35 -1.72 19.09 0.10
CA ASN A 35 -2.24 18.18 1.12
C ASN A 35 -1.35 16.96 1.37
N TYR A 36 -0.39 16.69 0.47
CA TYR A 36 0.51 15.55 0.53
C TYR A 36 1.97 15.97 0.33
N PRO A 37 2.91 15.46 1.15
CA PRO A 37 2.69 14.58 2.29
C PRO A 37 2.09 15.32 3.51
N ALA A 38 1.25 14.64 4.29
CA ALA A 38 0.64 15.19 5.50
C ALA A 38 1.57 15.12 6.75
N GLY A 39 2.78 14.58 6.60
CA GLY A 39 3.77 14.39 7.66
C GLY A 39 3.78 12.98 8.26
N SER A 40 4.95 12.56 8.75
CA SER A 40 5.16 11.32 9.51
C SER A 40 6.42 11.47 10.39
N SER A 41 6.63 10.54 11.32
CA SER A 41 7.83 10.57 12.18
C SER A 41 9.04 9.96 11.47
N THR A 42 10.24 10.43 11.81
CA THR A 42 11.51 9.83 11.35
C THR A 42 11.61 8.36 11.72
N LYS A 43 11.00 7.96 12.84
CA LYS A 43 10.96 6.57 13.31
C LYS A 43 10.25 5.65 12.31
N VAL A 44 9.16 6.10 11.68
CA VAL A 44 8.45 5.31 10.66
C VAL A 44 9.33 5.08 9.44
N LEU A 45 10.05 6.11 8.97
CA LEU A 45 11.00 5.98 7.85
C LEU A 45 12.12 4.99 8.17
N VAL A 46 12.67 5.06 9.39
CA VAL A 46 13.69 4.10 9.85
C VAL A 46 13.10 2.68 9.92
N HIS A 47 11.86 2.52 10.37
CA HIS A 47 11.21 1.20 10.43
C HIS A 47 11.05 0.59 9.03
N PHE A 48 10.56 1.35 8.05
CA PHE A 48 10.49 0.87 6.66
C PHE A 48 11.85 0.41 6.14
N ALA A 49 12.93 1.14 6.44
CA ALA A 49 14.28 0.73 6.07
C ALA A 49 14.73 -0.56 6.80
N GLN A 50 14.33 -0.76 8.07
CA GLN A 50 14.58 -2.00 8.81
C GLN A 50 13.84 -3.19 8.21
N GLU A 51 12.57 -3.03 7.82
CA GLU A 51 11.78 -4.06 7.17
C GLU A 51 12.38 -4.43 5.81
N HIS A 52 12.69 -3.44 4.97
CA HIS A 52 13.33 -3.66 3.68
C HIS A 52 14.67 -4.40 3.83
N LYS A 53 15.54 -3.97 4.76
CA LYS A 53 16.84 -4.60 5.00
C LYS A 53 16.72 -6.03 5.54
N SER A 54 15.72 -6.29 6.38
CA SER A 54 15.57 -7.61 7.01
C SER A 54 14.73 -8.59 6.20
N GLY A 55 13.91 -8.11 5.27
CA GLY A 55 12.95 -8.93 4.53
C GLY A 55 11.85 -9.52 5.40
N LYS A 56 11.60 -8.95 6.59
CA LYS A 56 10.64 -9.46 7.58
C LYS A 56 9.61 -8.41 7.93
N PHE A 57 8.36 -8.85 8.08
CA PHE A 57 7.28 -8.04 8.64
C PHE A 57 7.27 -8.18 10.16
N ARG A 58 7.79 -7.18 10.87
CA ARG A 58 8.09 -7.27 12.31
C ARG A 58 8.09 -5.93 13.01
N GLN A 59 8.10 -5.96 14.34
CA GLN A 59 8.13 -4.73 15.14
C GLN A 59 9.44 -3.93 14.95
N TYR A 60 9.43 -2.66 15.38
CA TYR A 60 10.58 -1.76 15.27
C TYR A 60 11.81 -2.32 16.01
N ASP A 61 12.97 -2.31 15.36
CA ASP A 61 14.22 -2.73 15.99
C ASP A 61 14.84 -1.55 16.75
N TYR A 62 14.85 -1.62 18.08
CA TYR A 62 15.48 -0.61 18.94
C TYR A 62 16.97 -0.87 19.22
N GLY A 63 17.53 -1.95 18.68
CA GLY A 63 18.82 -2.49 19.05
C GLY A 63 18.73 -3.43 20.26
N ARG A 64 19.69 -4.35 20.35
CA ARG A 64 19.70 -5.51 21.27
C ARG A 64 19.30 -5.18 22.70
N GLU A 65 19.96 -4.21 23.34
CA GLU A 65 19.72 -3.87 24.75
C GLU A 65 18.28 -3.40 24.98
N LYS A 66 17.78 -2.53 24.10
CA LYS A 66 16.44 -1.96 24.23
C LYS A 66 15.36 -2.94 23.79
N ASN A 67 15.63 -3.83 22.84
CA ASN A 67 14.74 -4.94 22.51
C ASN A 67 14.58 -5.91 23.69
N LEU A 68 15.67 -6.21 24.43
CA LEU A 68 15.56 -7.06 25.63
C LEU A 68 14.65 -6.42 26.69
N LEU A 69 14.70 -5.10 26.83
CA LEU A 69 13.82 -4.37 27.76
C LEU A 69 12.37 -4.29 27.30
N ILE A 70 12.11 -4.13 25.99
CA ILE A 70 10.76 -3.90 25.45
C ILE A 70 10.06 -5.22 25.10
N TYR A 71 10.80 -6.16 24.50
CA TYR A 71 10.28 -7.39 23.91
C TYR A 71 10.68 -8.65 24.69
N ASN A 72 11.55 -8.53 25.69
CA ASN A 72 12.17 -9.69 26.35
C ASN A 72 12.90 -10.62 25.35
N ALA A 73 13.39 -10.05 24.25
CA ALA A 73 14.07 -10.74 23.17
C ALA A 73 15.16 -9.83 22.57
N ALA A 74 16.25 -10.42 22.07
CA ALA A 74 17.34 -9.64 21.46
C ALA A 74 16.94 -9.01 20.12
N GLU A 75 16.04 -9.66 19.39
CA GLU A 75 15.49 -9.23 18.10
C GLU A 75 14.01 -8.84 18.27
N PRO A 76 13.48 -7.92 17.45
CA PRO A 76 12.05 -7.62 17.47
C PRO A 76 11.23 -8.83 16.98
N PRO A 77 10.06 -9.10 17.58
CA PRO A 77 9.20 -10.20 17.16
C PRO A 77 8.53 -9.92 15.81
N ASP A 78 8.38 -10.98 15.01
CA ASP A 78 7.66 -10.97 13.73
C ASP A 78 6.14 -10.91 13.97
N TYR A 79 5.40 -10.24 13.09
CA TYR A 79 3.94 -10.24 13.15
C TYR A 79 3.39 -11.55 12.59
N ASN A 80 2.59 -12.26 13.37
CA ASN A 80 1.98 -13.51 12.93
C ASN A 80 0.72 -13.25 12.09
N LEU A 81 0.88 -13.25 10.76
CA LEU A 81 -0.22 -13.04 9.82
C LEU A 81 -1.30 -14.13 9.85
N ALA A 82 -1.00 -15.33 10.37
CA ALA A 82 -1.99 -16.38 10.54
C ALA A 82 -3.09 -16.01 11.57
N ASN A 83 -2.82 -15.03 12.44
CA ASN A 83 -3.81 -14.53 13.41
C ASN A 83 -4.80 -13.53 12.79
N VAL A 84 -4.60 -13.10 11.54
CA VAL A 84 -5.46 -12.11 10.89
C VAL A 84 -6.62 -12.82 10.19
N THR A 85 -7.73 -12.98 10.90
CA THR A 85 -8.88 -13.80 10.46
C THR A 85 -9.90 -13.06 9.57
N THR A 86 -9.83 -11.74 9.53
CA THR A 86 -10.72 -10.90 8.70
C THR A 86 -10.59 -11.27 7.21
N PRO A 87 -11.69 -11.29 6.43
CA PRO A 87 -11.63 -11.45 4.98
C PRO A 87 -10.82 -10.34 4.29
N PHE A 88 -9.90 -10.72 3.40
CA PHE A 88 -9.11 -9.78 2.59
C PHE A 88 -9.45 -9.91 1.10
N ALA A 89 -9.76 -8.78 0.47
CA ALA A 89 -9.67 -8.61 -0.97
C ALA A 89 -8.43 -7.78 -1.29
N LEU A 90 -7.44 -8.34 -2.00
CA LEU A 90 -6.19 -7.66 -2.32
C LEU A 90 -6.20 -7.14 -3.75
N PHE A 91 -5.89 -5.86 -3.89
CA PHE A 91 -5.76 -5.15 -5.16
C PHE A 91 -4.31 -4.72 -5.33
N TYR A 92 -3.70 -5.07 -6.47
CA TYR A 92 -2.29 -4.75 -6.73
C TYR A 92 -2.05 -4.52 -8.22
N ALA A 93 -0.90 -3.92 -8.57
CA ALA A 93 -0.60 -3.55 -9.94
C ALA A 93 0.84 -3.89 -10.32
N GLU A 94 1.10 -4.01 -11.63
CA GLU A 94 2.41 -4.41 -12.14
C GLU A 94 3.50 -3.36 -11.90
N ASN A 95 3.16 -2.08 -12.05
CA ASN A 95 4.09 -0.96 -11.97
C ASN A 95 4.07 -0.26 -10.60
N ASP A 96 3.60 -0.95 -9.56
CA ASP A 96 3.70 -0.47 -8.17
C ASP A 96 5.09 -0.77 -7.60
N TRP A 97 5.90 0.28 -7.44
CA TRP A 97 7.29 0.15 -6.97
C TRP A 97 7.41 0.01 -5.45
N LEU A 98 6.33 0.28 -4.70
CA LEU A 98 6.30 0.14 -3.24
C LEU A 98 5.67 -1.19 -2.80
N SER A 99 4.67 -1.66 -3.55
CA SER A 99 3.95 -2.92 -3.30
C SER A 99 4.13 -3.85 -4.50
N SER A 100 5.34 -4.40 -4.63
CA SER A 100 5.68 -5.26 -5.76
C SER A 100 4.75 -6.48 -5.85
N VAL A 101 4.50 -6.96 -7.08
CA VAL A 101 3.71 -8.19 -7.31
C VAL A 101 4.25 -9.36 -6.49
N LEU A 102 5.58 -9.47 -6.35
CA LEU A 102 6.22 -10.53 -5.60
C LEU A 102 5.85 -10.46 -4.11
N ASP A 103 5.89 -9.27 -3.51
CA ASP A 103 5.61 -9.11 -2.08
C ASP A 103 4.12 -9.25 -1.76
N VAL A 104 3.23 -8.79 -2.66
CA VAL A 104 1.79 -9.04 -2.54
C VAL A 104 1.48 -10.53 -2.63
N LYS A 105 2.11 -11.26 -3.56
CA LYS A 105 1.93 -12.72 -3.65
C LYS A 105 2.38 -13.44 -2.40
N LYS A 106 3.53 -13.07 -1.82
CA LYS A 106 3.97 -13.59 -0.51
C LYS A 106 2.95 -13.31 0.59
N LEU A 107 2.38 -12.10 0.62
CA LEU A 107 1.36 -11.74 1.60
C LEU A 107 0.10 -12.61 1.46
N ILE A 108 -0.36 -12.84 0.22
CA ILE A 108 -1.51 -13.70 -0.08
C ILE A 108 -1.30 -15.12 0.42
N ASP A 109 -0.11 -15.69 0.19
CA ASP A 109 0.24 -17.04 0.65
C ASP A 109 0.27 -17.17 2.19
N LEU A 110 0.48 -16.06 2.91
CA LEU A 110 0.55 -16.02 4.38
C LEU A 110 -0.80 -15.70 5.05
N LEU A 111 -1.74 -15.10 4.33
CA LEU A 111 -3.04 -14.69 4.88
C LEU A 111 -4.03 -15.88 4.86
N PRO A 112 -4.73 -16.16 5.97
CA PRO A 112 -5.60 -17.33 6.05
C PRO A 112 -6.96 -17.15 5.33
N ASN A 113 -7.35 -15.92 5.01
CA ASN A 113 -8.70 -15.60 4.52
C ASN A 113 -8.70 -14.57 3.38
N VAL A 114 -8.12 -14.95 2.23
CA VAL A 114 -8.17 -14.13 1.01
C VAL A 114 -9.42 -14.52 0.20
N VAL A 115 -10.35 -13.57 0.06
CA VAL A 115 -11.63 -13.76 -0.65
C VAL A 115 -11.61 -13.24 -2.08
N ASP A 116 -10.66 -12.35 -2.40
CA ASP A 116 -10.42 -11.89 -3.75
C ASP A 116 -8.95 -11.50 -3.92
N GLU A 117 -8.42 -11.81 -5.10
CA GLU A 117 -7.13 -11.36 -5.54
C GLU A 117 -7.30 -10.73 -6.92
N TYR A 118 -6.97 -9.44 -7.04
CA TYR A 118 -7.16 -8.69 -8.26
C TYR A 118 -5.94 -7.88 -8.64
N LYS A 119 -5.28 -8.32 -9.71
CA LYS A 119 -4.29 -7.52 -10.41
C LYS A 119 -5.00 -6.54 -11.33
N VAL A 120 -4.77 -5.24 -11.14
CA VAL A 120 -5.33 -4.20 -12.01
C VAL A 120 -4.87 -4.44 -13.45
N PRO A 121 -5.77 -4.57 -14.44
CA PRO A 121 -5.45 -4.92 -15.81
C PRO A 121 -4.96 -3.70 -16.61
N PHE A 122 -4.05 -2.91 -16.03
CA PHE A 122 -3.44 -1.76 -16.67
C PHE A 122 -1.93 -1.76 -16.35
N PRO A 123 -1.06 -2.14 -17.31
CA PRO A 123 0.36 -2.41 -17.01
C PRO A 123 1.15 -1.27 -16.37
N LYS A 124 0.78 -0.02 -16.63
CA LYS A 124 1.46 1.16 -16.06
C LYS A 124 0.89 1.60 -14.71
N PHE A 125 -0.22 1.01 -14.27
CA PHE A 125 -0.90 1.40 -13.04
C PHE A 125 0.06 1.22 -11.87
N ASN A 126 0.26 2.31 -11.12
CA ASN A 126 1.29 2.44 -10.10
C ASN A 126 0.68 2.61 -8.70
N HIS A 127 1.51 2.84 -7.69
CA HIS A 127 1.09 2.92 -6.30
C HIS A 127 0.02 4.00 -6.01
N LEU A 128 0.12 5.16 -6.67
CA LEU A 128 -0.76 6.31 -6.42
C LEU A 128 -2.00 6.32 -7.31
N ASP A 129 -2.00 5.51 -8.36
CA ASP A 129 -3.14 5.37 -9.27
C ASP A 129 -4.37 4.79 -8.55
N PHE A 130 -4.17 4.00 -7.49
CA PHE A 130 -5.25 3.55 -6.60
C PHE A 130 -6.01 4.70 -5.92
N LEU A 131 -5.45 5.91 -5.89
CA LEU A 131 -6.08 7.11 -5.34
C LEU A 131 -6.43 8.14 -6.42
N TRP A 132 -5.53 8.36 -7.37
CA TRP A 132 -5.55 9.53 -8.26
C TRP A 132 -5.64 9.21 -9.74
N ALA A 133 -5.72 7.93 -10.14
CA ALA A 133 -5.92 7.60 -11.55
C ALA A 133 -7.29 8.07 -12.03
N VAL A 134 -7.33 8.70 -13.21
CA VAL A 134 -8.57 9.14 -13.85
C VAL A 134 -9.54 7.97 -14.09
N ASP A 135 -9.03 6.77 -14.38
CA ASP A 135 -9.82 5.56 -14.55
C ASP A 135 -9.87 4.66 -13.30
N ALA A 136 -9.36 5.09 -12.13
CA ALA A 136 -9.49 4.34 -10.87
C ALA A 136 -10.94 3.89 -10.57
N PRO A 137 -12.00 4.69 -10.84
CA PRO A 137 -13.38 4.24 -10.67
C PRO A 137 -13.70 2.95 -11.42
N LYS A 138 -13.29 2.85 -12.69
CA LYS A 138 -13.56 1.68 -13.54
C LYS A 138 -12.60 0.53 -13.27
N LEU A 139 -11.31 0.85 -13.10
CA LEU A 139 -10.25 -0.16 -12.96
C LEU A 139 -10.26 -0.84 -11.59
N VAL A 140 -10.70 -0.13 -10.54
CA VAL A 140 -10.62 -0.57 -9.14
C VAL A 140 -11.95 -0.45 -8.41
N TYR A 141 -12.53 0.77 -8.32
CA TYR A 141 -13.58 1.05 -7.34
C TYR A 141 -14.89 0.31 -7.61
N GLU A 142 -15.28 0.15 -8.88
CA GLU A 142 -16.46 -0.64 -9.25
C GLU A 142 -16.36 -2.09 -8.74
N ARG A 143 -15.18 -2.71 -8.80
CA ARG A 143 -14.95 -4.05 -8.26
C ARG A 143 -15.00 -4.06 -6.74
N VAL A 144 -14.36 -3.09 -6.07
CA VAL A 144 -14.44 -2.93 -4.61
C VAL A 144 -15.91 -2.87 -4.15
N LEU A 145 -16.71 -2.02 -4.79
CA LEU A 145 -18.15 -1.89 -4.49
C LEU A 145 -18.93 -3.19 -4.74
N LYS A 146 -18.58 -3.94 -5.79
CA LYS A 146 -19.20 -5.24 -6.07
C LYS A 146 -18.87 -6.26 -4.98
N ILE A 147 -17.63 -6.32 -4.51
CA ILE A 147 -17.20 -7.22 -3.43
C ILE A 147 -17.95 -6.87 -2.14
N MET A 148 -17.96 -5.57 -1.77
CA MET A 148 -18.68 -5.10 -0.59
C MET A 148 -20.16 -5.48 -0.62
N LYS A 149 -20.85 -5.26 -1.74
CA LYS A 149 -22.26 -5.66 -1.91
C LYS A 149 -22.47 -7.17 -1.73
N THR A 150 -21.56 -7.98 -2.28
CA THR A 150 -21.64 -9.44 -2.22
C THR A 150 -21.44 -9.94 -0.78
N MET A 151 -20.51 -9.33 -0.03
CA MET A 151 -20.30 -9.66 1.38
C MET A 151 -21.45 -9.20 2.27
N THR A 152 -22.06 -8.05 2.01
CA THR A 152 -23.23 -7.60 2.78
C THR A 152 -24.51 -8.40 2.49
N SER A 153 -24.56 -9.14 1.38
CA SER A 153 -25.69 -10.02 1.05
C SER A 153 -25.59 -11.42 1.66
N VAL A 154 -24.45 -11.73 2.30
CA VAL A 154 -24.19 -12.96 3.03
C VAL A 154 -23.83 -12.55 4.45
N ASP A 155 -24.83 -12.19 5.25
CA ASP A 155 -24.96 -12.66 6.64
C ASP A 155 -26.14 -12.00 7.35
N GLU A 156 -26.65 -12.76 8.32
CA GLU A 156 -27.79 -12.57 9.19
C GLU A 156 -27.87 -11.17 9.86
N PRO A 157 -29.05 -10.77 10.36
CA PRO A 157 -29.17 -9.55 11.13
C PRO A 157 -28.22 -9.62 12.33
N CYS A 158 -27.41 -8.58 12.52
CA CYS A 158 -26.71 -8.38 13.79
C CYS A 158 -27.74 -8.37 14.93
N TYR A 159 -27.82 -9.46 15.69
CA TYR A 159 -28.50 -9.53 16.98
C TYR A 159 -27.47 -9.51 18.10
#